data_AF-A0A9P8QL14-F1
#
_entry.id   AF-A0A9P8QL14-F1
#
_cell.length_a   1.000
_cell.length_b   1.000
_cell.length_c   1.000
_cell.angle_alpha   90.00
_cell.angle_beta   90.00
_cell.angle_gamma   90.00
#
_symmetry.space_group_name_H-M   'P 1'
#
loop_
_entity.id
_entity.type
_entity.pdbx_description
1 polymer ?
#
loop_
_entity_poly.entity_id
_entity_poly.type
_entity_poly.pdbx_seq_one_letter_code
_entity_poly.pdbx_strand_id
1 'polypeptide(L)'
;MKVSVSHHGKLALMGEFESTSAIHKIVPEFCPKPIRWGTFKNNANSHFYIYKFYNFIKGVPKPSSFCKKLAQLHSSHSSPEGKFRFHCTTYNSNLLQDNNYLRYVLKIHEDQAGRNLELNELEPYRNTGITDRDIEEGIVYNPASFWAHNEYELGNWRPERNKFTRRYFEAYYSHIPKAKPEEDYDNRNALYSLYVAQ
;
A
#
# COMPACT_ATOMS: atom_id res chain seq x y z
N MET A 1 -15.49 -4.10 -6.63
CA MET A 1 -14.79 -4.47 -7.89
C MET A 1 -14.18 -3.21 -8.46
N LYS A 2 -12.95 -3.30 -8.99
CA LYS A 2 -12.29 -2.24 -9.75
C LYS A 2 -12.23 -2.61 -11.23
N VAL A 3 -12.31 -1.61 -12.09
CA VAL A 3 -12.19 -1.76 -13.54
C VAL A 3 -11.20 -0.73 -14.06
N SER A 4 -10.34 -1.15 -15.00
CA SER A 4 -9.40 -0.28 -15.68
C SER A 4 -9.27 -0.69 -17.15
N VAL A 5 -8.72 0.20 -17.98
CA VAL A 5 -8.50 -0.03 -19.40
C VAL A 5 -7.01 0.08 -19.74
N SER A 6 -6.61 -0.32 -20.95
CA SER A 6 -5.23 -0.28 -21.42
C SER A 6 -4.30 -1.34 -20.83
N HIS A 7 -3.14 -1.49 -21.47
CA HIS A 7 -2.05 -2.34 -20.99
C HIS A 7 -1.61 -1.97 -19.56
N HIS A 8 -1.44 -0.67 -19.27
CA HIS A 8 -1.02 -0.24 -17.94
C HIS A 8 -2.13 -0.39 -16.91
N GLY A 9 -3.40 -0.19 -17.28
CA GLY A 9 -4.51 -0.50 -16.38
C GLY A 9 -4.59 -1.98 -16.01
N LYS A 10 -4.27 -2.88 -16.94
CA LYS A 10 -4.11 -4.32 -16.65
C LYS A 10 -3.00 -4.57 -15.63
N LEU A 11 -1.81 -3.99 -15.85
CA LEU A 11 -0.66 -4.18 -14.97
C LEU A 11 -0.91 -3.59 -13.58
N ALA A 12 -1.59 -2.45 -13.47
CA ALA A 12 -1.95 -1.85 -12.20
C ALA A 12 -2.88 -2.76 -11.37
N LEU A 13 -3.95 -3.28 -11.99
CA LEU A 13 -4.88 -4.19 -11.30
C LEU A 13 -4.23 -5.53 -10.93
N MET A 14 -3.37 -6.07 -11.80
CA MET A 14 -2.59 -7.28 -11.52
C MET A 14 -1.60 -7.04 -10.36
N GLY A 15 -0.84 -5.95 -10.39
CA GLY A 15 0.13 -5.61 -9.35
C GLY A 15 -0.53 -5.37 -7.99
N GLU A 16 -1.70 -4.74 -7.97
CA GLU A 16 -2.49 -4.57 -6.74
C GLU A 16 -3.01 -5.91 -6.21
N PHE A 17 -3.48 -6.81 -7.09
CA PHE A 17 -3.90 -8.17 -6.70
C PHE A 17 -2.75 -8.96 -6.08
N GLU A 18 -1.57 -8.96 -6.70
CA GLU A 18 -0.38 -9.65 -6.20
C GLU A 18 0.10 -9.05 -4.87
N SER A 19 0.12 -7.72 -4.76
CA SER A 19 0.46 -7.00 -3.52
C SER A 19 -0.51 -7.35 -2.40
N THR A 20 -1.82 -7.30 -2.66
CA THR A 20 -2.86 -7.64 -1.68
C THR A 20 -2.76 -9.11 -1.27
N SER A 21 -2.49 -10.01 -2.22
CA SER A 21 -2.34 -11.44 -1.95
C SER A 21 -1.12 -11.74 -1.07
N ALA A 22 0.00 -11.04 -1.30
CA ALA A 22 1.19 -11.16 -0.46
C ALA A 22 0.92 -10.70 0.98
N ILE A 23 0.26 -9.54 1.16
CA ILE A 23 -0.12 -9.04 2.49
C ILE A 23 -1.10 -10.00 3.17
N HIS A 24 -2.16 -10.41 2.48
CA HIS A 24 -3.20 -11.28 3.03
C HIS A 24 -2.67 -12.66 3.43
N LYS A 25 -1.64 -13.16 2.76
CA LYS A 25 -0.98 -14.43 3.14
C LYS A 25 -0.29 -14.34 4.50
N ILE A 26 0.19 -13.15 4.88
CA ILE A 26 0.96 -12.91 6.10
C ILE A 26 0.05 -12.43 7.24
N VAL A 27 -0.79 -11.44 6.96
CA VAL A 27 -1.72 -10.83 7.91
C VAL A 27 -3.11 -10.72 7.24
N PRO A 28 -3.90 -11.82 7.23
CA PRO A 28 -5.18 -11.87 6.52
C PRO A 28 -6.14 -10.73 6.85
N GLU A 29 -6.19 -10.31 8.11
CA GLU A 29 -7.09 -9.25 8.60
C GLU A 29 -6.54 -7.83 8.41
N PHE A 30 -5.40 -7.66 7.73
CA PHE A 30 -4.81 -6.34 7.50
C PHE A 30 -5.17 -5.74 6.14
N CYS A 31 -5.70 -6.53 5.22
CA CYS A 31 -6.15 -6.04 3.91
C CYS A 31 -7.42 -6.78 3.45
N PRO A 32 -8.17 -6.26 2.47
CA PRO A 32 -9.29 -6.98 1.90
C PRO A 32 -8.87 -8.32 1.30
N LYS A 33 -9.68 -9.36 1.49
CA LYS A 33 -9.44 -10.66 0.85
C LYS A 33 -9.44 -10.52 -0.69
N PRO A 34 -8.30 -10.75 -1.38
CA PRO A 34 -8.27 -10.75 -2.84
C PRO A 34 -9.02 -11.98 -3.36
N ILE A 35 -9.81 -11.81 -4.42
CA ILE A 35 -10.61 -12.89 -5.01
C ILE A 35 -10.04 -13.28 -6.38
N ARG A 36 -9.97 -12.33 -7.33
CA ARG A 36 -9.48 -12.59 -8.69
C ARG A 36 -9.26 -11.30 -9.47
N TRP A 37 -8.36 -11.32 -10.45
CA TRP A 37 -8.26 -10.30 -11.50
C TRP A 37 -8.37 -10.93 -12.90
N GLY A 38 -8.65 -10.13 -13.93
CA GLY A 38 -8.72 -10.63 -15.31
C GLY A 38 -9.08 -9.57 -16.35
N THR A 39 -9.26 -10.02 -17.60
CA THR A 39 -9.71 -9.21 -18.74
C THR A 39 -11.15 -9.59 -19.09
N PHE A 40 -11.98 -8.62 -19.46
CA PHE A 40 -13.36 -8.89 -19.88
C PHE A 40 -13.38 -9.71 -21.18
N LYS A 41 -14.25 -10.72 -21.23
CA LYS A 41 -14.38 -11.61 -22.41
C LYS A 41 -14.74 -10.85 -23.68
N ASN A 42 -15.60 -9.84 -23.56
CA ASN A 42 -16.13 -9.08 -24.70
C ASN A 42 -15.33 -7.79 -24.99
N ASN A 43 -14.31 -7.47 -24.19
CA ASN A 43 -13.47 -6.30 -24.40
C ASN A 43 -12.05 -6.57 -23.89
N ALA A 44 -11.14 -6.86 -24.83
CA ALA A 44 -9.74 -7.18 -24.53
C ALA A 44 -8.96 -6.00 -23.90
N ASN A 45 -9.47 -4.77 -24.05
CA ASN A 45 -8.89 -3.55 -23.51
C ASN A 45 -9.48 -3.15 -22.14
N SER A 46 -10.35 -3.97 -21.55
CA SER A 46 -10.92 -3.74 -20.22
C SER A 46 -10.53 -4.86 -19.27
N HIS A 47 -10.17 -4.48 -18.05
CA HIS A 47 -9.61 -5.35 -17.02
C HIS A 47 -10.32 -5.13 -15.69
N PHE A 48 -10.35 -6.14 -14.82
CA PHE A 48 -11.00 -6.06 -13.53
C PHE A 48 -10.14 -6.66 -12.41
N TYR A 49 -10.37 -6.19 -11.18
CA TYR A 49 -9.91 -6.78 -9.93
C TYR A 49 -11.09 -6.86 -8.93
N ILE A 50 -11.32 -8.05 -8.40
CA ILE A 50 -12.35 -8.36 -7.41
C ILE A 50 -11.68 -8.76 -6.10
N TYR A 51 -12.14 -8.17 -5.02
CA TYR A 51 -11.76 -8.45 -3.63
C TYR A 51 -13.01 -8.30 -2.74
N LYS A 52 -12.93 -8.81 -1.51
CA LYS A 52 -14.03 -8.72 -0.53
C LYS A 52 -14.38 -7.25 -0.28
N PHE A 53 -15.68 -6.95 -0.34
CA PHE A 53 -16.19 -5.61 -0.09
C PHE A 53 -16.22 -5.30 1.41
N TYR A 54 -15.91 -4.05 1.76
CA TYR A 54 -15.96 -3.52 3.11
C TYR A 54 -16.63 -2.15 3.09
N ASN A 55 -17.49 -1.87 4.07
CA ASN A 55 -18.01 -0.53 4.28
C ASN A 55 -17.00 0.25 5.11
N PHE A 56 -16.42 1.27 4.51
CA PHE A 56 -15.54 2.19 5.24
C PHE A 56 -16.36 3.20 6.01
N ILE A 57 -15.86 3.56 7.20
CA ILE A 57 -16.40 4.65 8.01
C ILE A 57 -15.32 5.73 8.19
N LYS A 58 -15.73 6.94 8.55
CA LYS A 58 -14.79 8.05 8.80
C LYS A 58 -14.00 7.80 10.07
N GLY A 59 -12.67 7.91 9.98
CA GLY A 59 -11.78 7.86 11.14
C GLY A 59 -10.39 7.36 10.78
N VAL A 60 -9.53 7.24 11.78
CA VAL A 60 -8.21 6.62 11.68
C VAL A 60 -8.17 5.39 12.57
N PRO A 61 -7.39 4.36 12.24
CA PRO A 61 -7.29 3.18 13.08
C PRO A 61 -6.63 3.49 14.43
N LYS A 62 -6.76 2.61 15.41
CA LYS A 62 -6.10 2.80 16.69
C LYS A 62 -4.60 2.49 16.51
N PRO A 63 -3.67 3.37 16.97
CA PRO A 63 -2.24 3.18 16.74
C PRO A 63 -1.72 1.81 17.16
N SER A 64 -2.13 1.30 18.33
CA SER A 64 -1.62 0.04 18.87
C SER A 64 -1.96 -1.18 18.01
N SER A 65 -3.21 -1.33 17.61
CA SER A 65 -3.68 -2.48 16.80
C SER A 65 -3.14 -2.40 15.38
N PHE A 66 -3.19 -1.22 14.77
CA PHE A 66 -2.69 -1.00 13.40
C PHE A 66 -1.19 -1.24 13.30
N CYS A 67 -0.40 -0.63 14.19
CA CYS A 67 1.05 -0.77 14.18
C CYS A 67 1.51 -2.18 14.54
N LYS A 68 0.75 -2.93 15.35
CA LYS A 68 1.01 -4.35 15.61
C LYS A 68 0.90 -5.19 14.33
N LYS A 69 -0.15 -4.99 13.53
CA LYS A 69 -0.33 -5.69 12.24
C LYS A 69 0.75 -5.31 11.23
N LEU A 70 1.09 -4.01 11.14
CA LEU A 70 2.16 -3.55 10.26
C LEU A 70 3.52 -4.11 10.67
N ALA A 71 3.83 -4.10 11.97
CA ALA A 71 5.06 -4.69 12.48
C ALA A 71 5.12 -6.20 12.20
N GLN A 72 4.02 -6.91 12.41
CA GLN A 72 3.93 -8.32 12.01
C GLN A 72 4.25 -8.49 10.52
N LEU A 73 3.65 -7.68 9.63
CA LEU A 73 3.94 -7.73 8.20
C LEU A 73 5.44 -7.52 7.90
N HIS A 74 6.05 -6.49 8.49
CA HIS A 74 7.45 -6.14 8.28
C HIS A 74 8.45 -7.15 8.86
N SER A 75 8.09 -7.86 9.92
CA SER A 75 8.96 -8.86 10.56
C SER A 75 8.81 -10.28 10.00
N SER A 76 7.74 -10.56 9.25
CA SER A 76 7.39 -11.95 8.92
C SER A 76 8.25 -12.58 7.82
N HIS A 77 8.97 -11.81 7.01
CA HIS A 77 9.69 -12.33 5.85
C HIS A 77 10.94 -11.52 5.50
N SER A 78 11.88 -12.20 4.87
CA SER A 78 12.97 -11.59 4.11
C SER A 78 12.66 -11.71 2.62
N SER A 79 13.17 -10.77 1.81
CA SER A 79 12.99 -10.88 0.37
C SER A 79 13.45 -12.25 -0.15
N PRO A 80 12.71 -12.88 -1.07
CA PRO A 80 13.25 -13.93 -1.92
C PRO A 80 14.59 -13.47 -2.49
N GLU A 81 15.63 -14.30 -2.35
CA GLU A 81 16.99 -14.02 -2.84
C GLU A 81 17.70 -12.81 -2.21
N GLY A 82 17.15 -12.20 -1.14
CA GLY A 82 17.76 -11.04 -0.49
C GLY A 82 17.76 -9.75 -1.32
N LYS A 83 16.89 -9.63 -2.34
CA LYS A 83 16.85 -8.49 -3.26
C LYS A 83 15.78 -7.46 -2.90
N PHE A 84 16.05 -6.17 -3.05
CA PHE A 84 15.02 -5.13 -2.87
C PHE A 84 14.13 -4.99 -4.11
N ARG A 85 13.21 -5.94 -4.33
CA ARG A 85 12.31 -5.98 -5.49
C ARG A 85 11.03 -6.77 -5.26
N PHE A 86 9.97 -6.51 -6.00
CA PHE A 86 8.82 -7.41 -6.12
C PHE A 86 8.90 -8.26 -7.41
N HIS A 87 8.16 -9.38 -7.47
CA HIS A 87 8.16 -10.28 -8.63
C HIS A 87 7.40 -9.74 -9.84
N CYS A 88 6.57 -8.71 -9.66
CA CYS A 88 5.84 -8.04 -10.74
C CYS A 88 5.91 -6.52 -10.59
N THR A 89 5.58 -5.80 -11.66
CA THR A 89 5.37 -4.35 -11.63
C THR A 89 4.21 -3.98 -10.70
N THR A 90 4.39 -2.97 -9.88
CA THR A 90 3.34 -2.37 -9.03
C THR A 90 3.12 -0.92 -9.42
N TYR A 91 2.04 -0.32 -8.92
CA TYR A 91 1.68 1.06 -9.21
C TYR A 91 1.35 1.80 -7.92
N ASN A 92 2.09 2.86 -7.62
CA ASN A 92 1.73 3.79 -6.57
C ASN A 92 0.93 4.93 -7.22
N SER A 93 -0.40 4.89 -7.08
CA SER A 93 -1.29 5.75 -7.84
C SER A 93 -1.09 5.56 -9.36
N ASN A 94 -0.77 6.61 -10.12
CA ASN A 94 -0.44 6.53 -11.55
C ASN A 94 1.05 6.28 -11.81
N LEU A 95 1.88 6.19 -10.77
CA LEU A 95 3.32 6.01 -10.90
C LEU A 95 3.66 4.52 -10.98
N LEU A 96 4.15 4.12 -12.14
CA LEU A 96 4.68 2.77 -12.37
C LEU A 96 5.93 2.55 -11.51
N GLN A 97 5.92 1.48 -10.73
CA GLN A 97 7.05 0.99 -9.96
C GLN A 97 7.62 -0.25 -10.66
N ASP A 98 8.70 -0.06 -11.42
CA ASP A 98 9.43 -1.18 -11.98
C ASP A 98 10.39 -1.72 -10.94
N ASN A 99 10.08 -2.94 -10.54
CA ASN A 99 10.77 -3.62 -9.47
C ASN A 99 12.05 -4.34 -9.95
N ASN A 100 12.44 -4.24 -11.23
CA ASN A 100 13.65 -4.89 -11.73
C ASN A 100 14.94 -4.05 -11.60
N TYR A 101 14.84 -2.72 -11.56
CA TYR A 101 15.99 -1.80 -11.48
C TYR A 101 15.60 -0.50 -10.77
N LEU A 102 16.55 0.19 -10.11
CA LEU A 102 16.40 1.58 -9.66
C LEU A 102 16.00 2.45 -10.86
N ARG A 103 14.71 2.79 -11.00
CA ARG A 103 14.16 3.34 -12.25
C ARG A 103 14.16 4.87 -12.31
N TYR A 104 14.41 5.34 -13.54
CA TYR A 104 14.00 6.63 -14.10
C TYR A 104 12.48 6.84 -13.94
N VAL A 105 12.07 8.02 -13.45
CA VAL A 105 10.66 8.43 -13.37
C VAL A 105 10.17 8.77 -14.79
N LEU A 106 9.46 7.85 -15.44
CA LEU A 106 8.62 8.18 -16.59
C LEU A 106 7.28 8.69 -16.05
N LYS A 107 7.03 9.99 -16.19
CA LYS A 107 5.78 10.65 -15.77
C LYS A 107 4.67 10.30 -16.77
N ILE A 108 4.16 9.07 -16.72
CA ILE A 108 3.05 8.62 -17.57
C ILE A 108 1.75 9.14 -16.93
N HIS A 109 1.11 10.12 -17.58
CA HIS A 109 -0.27 10.52 -17.26
C HIS A 109 -1.21 9.53 -17.96
N GLU A 110 -1.54 8.44 -17.29
CA GLU A 110 -2.61 7.54 -17.71
C GLU A 110 -3.68 7.43 -16.63
N ASP A 111 -4.92 7.24 -17.08
CA ASP A 111 -6.13 7.13 -16.27
C ASP A 111 -5.90 6.18 -15.09
N GLN A 112 -6.05 6.72 -13.87
CA GLN A 112 -5.91 5.95 -12.64
C GLN A 112 -6.79 4.70 -12.70
N ALA A 113 -6.19 3.53 -12.50
CA ALA A 113 -6.92 2.28 -12.51
C ALA A 113 -8.01 2.28 -11.44
N GLY A 114 -9.28 2.24 -11.87
CA GLY A 114 -10.42 2.03 -10.99
C GLY A 114 -10.72 3.17 -10.01
N ARG A 115 -10.75 4.43 -10.48
CA ARG A 115 -11.37 5.54 -9.72
C ARG A 115 -12.72 5.09 -9.16
N ASN A 116 -12.81 4.98 -7.84
CA ASN A 116 -14.06 4.79 -7.14
C ASN A 116 -14.42 6.13 -6.48
N LEU A 117 -15.48 6.77 -6.95
CA LEU A 117 -15.91 8.08 -6.49
C LEU A 117 -16.27 8.08 -4.98
N GLU A 118 -16.75 6.97 -4.44
CA GLU A 118 -17.01 6.82 -2.99
C GLU A 118 -15.71 6.71 -2.19
N LEU A 119 -14.68 6.04 -2.73
CA LEU A 119 -13.35 6.05 -2.12
C LEU A 119 -12.71 7.44 -2.18
N ASN A 120 -13.02 8.24 -3.20
CA ASN A 120 -12.51 9.60 -3.31
C ASN A 120 -13.02 10.54 -2.20
N GLU A 121 -14.24 10.30 -1.70
CA GLU A 121 -14.77 11.02 -0.53
C GLU A 121 -14.17 10.53 0.80
N LEU A 122 -13.55 9.33 0.78
CA LEU A 122 -12.82 8.70 1.87
C LEU A 122 -11.28 8.86 1.73
N GLU A 123 -10.81 9.68 0.77
CA GLU A 123 -9.40 10.04 0.55
C GLU A 123 -8.66 10.81 1.67
N PRO A 124 -9.21 11.22 2.84
CA PRO A 124 -8.35 11.82 3.87
C PRO A 124 -7.32 10.85 4.46
N TYR A 125 -7.30 9.58 4.04
CA TYR A 125 -6.47 8.51 4.61
C TYR A 125 -5.72 7.66 3.55
N ARG A 126 -5.77 8.08 2.27
CA ARG A 126 -5.18 7.49 1.03
C ARG A 126 -5.29 5.97 0.87
N ASN A 127 -4.59 5.19 1.70
CA ASN A 127 -4.48 3.73 1.61
C ASN A 127 -4.78 3.00 2.93
N THR A 128 -5.32 3.70 3.93
CA THR A 128 -5.68 3.13 5.24
C THR A 128 -7.11 3.50 5.59
N GLY A 129 -7.89 2.54 6.07
CA GLY A 129 -9.29 2.77 6.43
C GLY A 129 -9.70 1.96 7.63
N ILE A 130 -10.79 2.39 8.27
CA ILE A 130 -11.49 1.63 9.31
C ILE A 130 -12.84 1.17 8.76
N THR A 131 -13.27 -0.01 9.15
CA THR A 131 -14.50 -0.64 8.64
C THR A 131 -15.60 -0.57 9.70
N ASP A 132 -16.85 -0.68 9.26
CA ASP A 132 -18.03 -0.73 10.14
C ASP A 132 -18.04 -1.90 11.13
N ARG A 133 -17.27 -2.96 10.85
CA ARG A 133 -17.17 -4.15 11.70
C ARG A 133 -16.01 -4.10 12.69
N ASP A 134 -14.91 -3.42 12.34
CA ASP A 134 -13.65 -3.47 13.08
C ASP A 134 -13.02 -2.07 13.21
N ILE A 135 -13.74 -1.19 13.92
CA ILE A 135 -13.41 0.24 14.07
C ILE A 135 -12.01 0.49 14.65
N GLU A 136 -11.48 -0.46 15.42
CA GLU A 136 -10.19 -0.29 16.11
C GLU A 136 -8.99 -0.78 15.29
N GLU A 137 -9.15 -1.77 14.41
CA GLU A 137 -7.98 -2.47 13.89
C GLU A 137 -7.36 -1.84 12.64
N GLY A 138 -8.19 -1.22 11.80
CA GLY A 138 -7.77 -0.70 10.51
C GLY A 138 -7.37 -1.77 9.49
N ILE A 139 -7.52 -1.41 8.22
CA ILE A 139 -7.03 -2.18 7.08
C ILE A 139 -6.28 -1.27 6.10
N VAL A 140 -5.33 -1.84 5.38
CA VAL A 140 -4.67 -1.21 4.24
C VAL A 140 -5.33 -1.66 2.93
N TYR A 141 -5.42 -0.74 1.97
CA TYR A 141 -5.98 -0.96 0.65
C TYR A 141 -5.17 -0.19 -0.41
N ASN A 142 -5.34 -0.52 -1.69
CA ASN A 142 -4.53 0.00 -2.79
C ASN A 142 -2.99 -0.20 -2.60
N PRO A 143 -2.51 -1.38 -2.18
CA PRO A 143 -1.09 -1.58 -1.93
C PRO A 143 -0.28 -1.58 -3.24
N ALA A 144 0.94 -1.04 -3.15
CA ALA A 144 1.94 -1.05 -4.21
C ALA A 144 3.23 -1.68 -3.66
N SER A 145 3.20 -3.01 -3.48
CA SER A 145 4.19 -3.73 -2.66
C SER A 145 5.52 -3.95 -3.39
N PHE A 146 6.61 -3.86 -2.63
CA PHE A 146 7.94 -4.30 -3.00
C PHE A 146 8.78 -4.54 -1.75
N TRP A 147 9.88 -5.30 -1.87
CA TRP A 147 10.80 -5.50 -0.74
C TRP A 147 11.68 -4.25 -0.57
N ALA A 148 11.61 -3.63 0.60
CA ALA A 148 12.33 -2.42 0.97
C ALA A 148 12.76 -2.46 2.43
N HIS A 149 13.57 -1.48 2.84
CA HIS A 149 13.78 -1.22 4.26
C HIS A 149 12.45 -0.80 4.91
N ASN A 150 12.11 -1.33 6.08
CA ASN A 150 10.80 -1.10 6.73
C ASN A 150 10.51 0.38 7.00
N GLU A 151 11.55 1.19 7.25
CA GLU A 151 11.43 2.64 7.43
C GLU A 151 10.96 3.38 6.17
N TYR A 152 11.08 2.77 4.99
CA TYR A 152 10.58 3.35 3.75
C TYR A 152 9.08 3.63 3.83
N GLU A 153 8.30 2.66 4.33
CA GLU A 153 6.85 2.81 4.50
C GLU A 153 6.51 3.89 5.53
N LEU A 154 7.34 4.09 6.56
CA LEU A 154 7.14 5.15 7.55
C LEU A 154 7.37 6.56 6.96
N GLY A 155 8.10 6.67 5.86
CA GLY A 155 8.18 7.91 5.08
C GLY A 155 6.80 8.35 4.57
N ASN A 156 5.89 7.42 4.25
CA ASN A 156 4.51 7.73 3.90
C ASN A 156 3.73 8.36 5.05
N TRP A 157 4.16 8.22 6.31
CA TRP A 157 3.42 8.72 7.46
C TRP A 157 3.72 10.19 7.79
N ARG A 158 4.83 10.72 7.29
CA ARG A 158 5.27 12.09 7.56
C ARG A 158 4.32 13.18 7.05
N PRO A 159 3.76 13.11 5.83
CA PRO A 159 2.85 14.14 5.35
C PRO A 159 1.58 14.23 6.20
N GLU A 160 1.26 15.41 6.72
CA GLU A 160 0.10 15.64 7.60
C GLU A 160 -1.22 15.15 7.02
N ARG A 161 -1.36 15.22 5.68
CA ARG A 161 -2.53 14.73 4.95
C ARG A 161 -2.85 13.25 5.20
N ASN A 162 -1.88 12.44 5.62
CA ASN A 162 -2.05 11.01 5.91
C ASN A 162 -2.41 10.74 7.38
N LYS A 163 -2.43 11.77 8.25
CA LYS A 163 -2.97 11.75 9.62
C LYS A 163 -2.31 10.75 10.60
N PHE A 164 -1.15 10.20 10.24
CA PHE A 164 -0.32 9.39 11.14
C PHE A 164 0.47 10.29 12.08
N THR A 165 -0.09 10.52 13.27
CA THR A 165 0.56 11.32 14.32
C THR A 165 1.75 10.59 14.94
N ARG A 166 2.55 11.31 15.75
CA ARG A 166 3.65 10.76 16.56
C ARG A 166 3.29 9.47 17.32
N ARG A 167 2.03 9.33 17.76
CA ARG A 167 1.53 8.13 18.46
C ARG A 167 1.63 6.86 17.63
N TYR A 168 1.52 6.94 16.30
CA TYR A 168 1.69 5.78 15.41
C TYR A 168 3.16 5.38 15.29
N PHE A 169 4.06 6.35 15.14
CA PHE A 169 5.49 6.09 15.13
C PHE A 169 5.91 5.42 16.45
N GLU A 170 5.50 5.97 17.60
CA GLU A 170 5.77 5.39 18.92
C GLU A 170 5.19 3.98 19.10
N ALA A 171 3.95 3.76 18.65
CA ALA A 171 3.33 2.43 18.68
C ALA A 171 4.07 1.43 17.79
N TYR A 172 4.53 1.83 16.60
CA TYR A 172 5.34 0.99 15.74
C TYR A 172 6.71 0.67 16.35
N TYR A 173 7.39 1.64 16.96
CA TYR A 173 8.69 1.42 17.61
C TYR A 173 8.64 0.53 18.83
N SER A 174 7.47 0.40 19.48
CA SER A 174 7.28 -0.59 20.53
C SER A 174 7.39 -2.04 20.04
N HIS A 175 7.30 -2.25 18.71
CA HIS A 175 7.44 -3.56 18.07
C HIS A 175 8.75 -3.69 17.27
N ILE A 176 9.10 -2.67 16.48
CA ILE A 176 10.32 -2.67 15.65
C ILE A 176 11.10 -1.38 15.94
N PRO A 177 12.23 -1.47 16.67
CA PRO A 177 13.07 -0.31 16.97
C PRO A 177 13.61 0.37 15.70
N LYS A 178 13.97 1.65 15.82
CA LYS A 178 14.63 2.41 14.75
C LYS A 178 15.92 1.71 14.33
N ALA A 179 16.21 1.69 13.03
CA ALA A 179 17.46 1.12 12.53
C ALA A 179 18.65 2.00 12.92
N LYS A 180 19.80 1.36 13.17
CA LYS A 180 21.06 2.04 13.42
C LYS A 180 21.68 2.55 12.10
N PRO A 181 22.40 3.68 12.12
CA PRO A 181 22.50 4.65 13.21
C PRO A 181 21.17 5.39 13.44
N GLU A 182 20.80 5.61 14.71
CA GLU A 182 19.51 6.21 15.08
C GLU A 182 19.48 7.71 14.84
N GLU A 183 20.63 8.36 14.91
CA GLU A 183 20.83 9.77 14.57
C GLU A 183 20.45 10.09 13.12
N ASP A 184 20.60 9.13 12.20
CA ASP A 184 20.24 9.27 10.80
C ASP A 184 18.78 8.91 10.52
N TYR A 185 18.05 8.35 11.49
CA TYR A 185 16.68 7.87 11.32
C TYR A 185 15.77 8.95 10.72
N ASP A 186 15.86 10.17 11.26
CA ASP A 186 15.00 11.27 10.85
C ASP A 186 15.29 11.69 9.40
N ASN A 187 16.57 11.75 9.02
CA ASN A 187 17.03 12.05 7.67
C ASN A 187 16.58 10.98 6.66
N ARG A 188 16.69 9.68 7.02
CA ARG A 188 16.20 8.58 6.16
C ARG A 188 14.70 8.69 5.91
N ASN A 189 13.91 8.91 6.97
CA ASN A 189 12.46 9.07 6.83
C ASN A 189 12.09 10.33 6.03
N ALA A 190 12.83 11.44 6.20
CA ALA A 190 12.68 12.63 5.39
C ALA A 190 12.88 12.32 3.91
N LEU A 191 13.98 11.63 3.57
CA LEU A 191 14.30 11.22 2.22
C LEU A 191 13.20 10.33 1.61
N TYR A 192 12.72 9.33 2.35
CA TYR A 192 11.64 8.47 1.89
C TYR A 192 10.32 9.24 1.67
N SER A 193 10.03 10.23 2.51
CA SER A 193 8.81 11.04 2.36
C SER A 193 8.79 11.89 1.08
N LEU A 194 9.95 12.24 0.50
CA LEU A 194 10.03 12.98 -0.77
C LEU A 194 9.49 12.17 -1.96
N TYR A 195 9.57 10.84 -1.89
CA TYR A 195 8.99 9.97 -2.92
C TYR A 195 7.46 9.99 -2.87
N VAL A 196 6.90 10.21 -1.69
CA VAL A 196 5.46 10.15 -1.40
C VAL A 196 4.80 11.50 -1.60
N ALA A 197 5.53 12.58 -1.39
CA ALA A 197 5.03 13.95 -1.39
C ALA A 197 4.73 14.53 -2.78
N GLN A 198 4.96 13.77 -3.85
CA GLN A 198 4.72 14.19 -5.25
C GLN A 198 3.27 13.98 -5.70
#